data_AF-A0A536X7L0-F1
#
_entry.id   AF-A0A536X7L0-F1
#
_cell.length_a   1.000
_cell.length_b   1.000
_cell.length_c   1.000
_cell.angle_alpha   90.00
_cell.angle_beta   90.00
_cell.angle_gamma   90.00
#
_symmetry.space_group_name_H-M   'P 1'
#
loop_
_entity.id
_entity.type
_entity.pdbx_description
1 polymer ?
#
loop_
_entity_poly.entity_id
_entity_poly.type
_entity_poly.pdbx_seq_one_letter_code
_entity_poly.pdbx_strand_id
1 'polypeptide(L)'
;MIVVAGLCGVAWANDFVSLQGERTIYTAQCEQGSWNGKHCSGRLAAGPRYRFRALKAHREVIFWTVAVASEPSGKLTDCTIRDGRNWSCKLNAGTPRAITREMVMGSPVPDAASSTRTFHPVSKSHWMLLRYGVAPSSDADA
;
A
#
# COMPACT_ATOMS: atom_id res chain seq x y z
N MET A 1 -20.16 2.66 -29.00
CA MET A 1 -19.79 3.00 -27.61
C MET A 1 -19.01 1.85 -26.97
N ILE A 2 -17.76 1.60 -27.37
CA ILE A 2 -16.90 0.55 -26.76
C ILE A 2 -15.81 1.17 -25.86
N VAL A 3 -15.56 2.48 -26.00
CA VAL A 3 -14.49 3.19 -25.27
C VAL A 3 -14.79 3.36 -23.77
N VAL A 4 -16.06 3.50 -23.38
CA VAL A 4 -16.43 3.75 -21.97
C VAL A 4 -16.29 2.48 -21.11
N ALA A 5 -16.60 1.30 -21.64
CA ALA A 5 -16.48 0.04 -20.91
C ALA A 5 -15.00 -0.34 -20.65
N GLY A 6 -14.11 -0.08 -21.62
CA GLY A 6 -12.68 -0.28 -21.46
C GLY A 6 -12.06 0.61 -20.37
N LEU A 7 -12.43 1.89 -20.35
CA LEU A 7 -11.90 2.88 -19.39
C LEU A 7 -12.32 2.60 -17.92
N CYS A 8 -13.54 2.10 -17.71
CA CYS A 8 -13.98 1.70 -16.37
C CYS A 8 -13.19 0.49 -15.84
N GLY A 9 -12.80 -0.44 -16.70
CA GLY A 9 -11.96 -1.59 -16.35
C GLY A 9 -10.54 -1.19 -15.92
N VAL A 10 -9.88 -0.31 -16.67
CA VAL A 10 -8.55 0.21 -16.28
C VAL A 10 -8.60 1.11 -15.05
N ALA A 11 -9.69 1.84 -14.81
CA ALA A 11 -9.85 2.65 -13.59
C ALA A 11 -9.99 1.80 -12.32
N TRP A 12 -10.64 0.63 -12.42
CA TRP A 12 -10.72 -0.32 -11.32
C TRP A 12 -9.42 -1.09 -11.10
N ALA A 13 -8.66 -1.34 -12.18
CA ALA A 13 -7.33 -1.93 -12.13
C ALA A 13 -6.28 -0.96 -11.56
N ASN A 14 -6.39 0.33 -11.89
CA ASN A 14 -5.49 1.40 -11.44
C ASN A 14 -6.14 2.25 -10.33
N ASP A 15 -6.58 1.65 -9.23
CA ASP A 15 -6.82 2.33 -7.94
C ASP A 15 -7.66 3.64 -7.93
N PHE A 16 -8.31 4.01 -9.03
CA PHE A 16 -8.92 5.34 -9.22
C PHE A 16 -10.27 5.45 -8.52
N VAL A 17 -10.84 4.30 -8.15
CA VAL A 17 -12.13 4.15 -7.45
C VAL A 17 -11.89 3.71 -6.00
N SER A 18 -10.93 4.31 -5.30
CA SER A 18 -11.02 4.34 -3.84
C SER A 18 -11.81 5.59 -3.46
N LEU A 19 -12.89 5.39 -2.71
CA LEU A 19 -13.71 6.45 -2.11
C LEU A 19 -12.80 7.55 -1.54
N GLN A 20 -13.15 8.82 -1.77
CA GLN A 20 -12.33 9.98 -1.42
C GLN A 20 -11.72 9.84 -0.01
N GLY A 21 -10.40 9.68 0.05
CA GLY A 21 -9.66 9.57 1.31
C GLY A 21 -9.08 8.20 1.62
N GLU A 22 -9.53 7.11 0.98
CA GLU A 22 -8.95 5.78 1.19
C GLU A 22 -7.90 5.40 0.15
N ARG A 23 -6.89 4.63 0.54
CA ARG A 23 -5.87 4.07 -0.36
C ARG A 23 -5.48 2.68 0.10
N THR A 24 -5.35 1.73 -0.82
CA THR A 24 -4.87 0.37 -0.50
C THR A 24 -3.52 0.12 -1.16
N ILE A 25 -2.50 -0.15 -0.37
CA ILE A 25 -1.19 -0.58 -0.84
C ILE A 25 -1.18 -2.11 -0.90
N TYR A 26 -0.91 -2.62 -2.09
CA TYR A 26 -0.72 -4.05 -2.33
C TYR A 26 0.76 -4.36 -2.18
N THR A 27 1.09 -5.44 -1.46
CA THR A 27 2.48 -5.82 -1.22
C THR A 27 2.74 -7.25 -1.68
N ALA A 28 3.99 -7.55 -1.95
CA ALA A 28 4.46 -8.90 -2.22
C ALA A 28 5.30 -9.42 -1.04
N GLN A 29 5.35 -10.74 -0.90
CA GLN A 29 6.23 -11.45 0.01
C GLN A 29 7.13 -12.40 -0.79
N CYS A 30 8.35 -12.57 -0.31
CA CYS A 30 9.30 -13.53 -0.90
C CYS A 30 9.26 -14.81 -0.06
N GLU A 31 8.64 -15.86 -0.61
CA GLU A 31 8.56 -17.15 0.05
C GLU A 31 9.76 -18.01 -0.31
N GLN A 32 10.33 -18.71 0.68
CA GLN A 32 11.46 -19.63 0.48
C GLN A 32 12.66 -18.93 -0.20
N GLY A 33 12.87 -17.65 0.09
CA GLY A 33 13.93 -16.84 -0.47
C GLY A 33 14.17 -15.58 0.34
N SER A 34 14.93 -14.67 -0.24
CA SER A 34 15.27 -13.39 0.36
C SER A 34 15.12 -12.26 -0.66
N TRP A 35 14.92 -11.05 -0.14
CA TRP A 35 14.89 -9.85 -0.96
C TRP A 35 16.31 -9.33 -1.20
N ASN A 36 16.66 -9.12 -2.47
CA ASN A 36 17.80 -8.33 -2.89
C ASN A 36 17.26 -7.06 -3.59
N GLY A 37 17.12 -5.99 -2.82
CA GLY A 37 16.43 -4.79 -3.27
C GLY A 37 14.97 -5.09 -3.61
N LYS A 38 14.62 -5.05 -4.90
CA LYS A 38 13.28 -5.35 -5.41
C LYS A 38 13.11 -6.80 -5.86
N HIS A 39 14.20 -7.56 -5.95
CA HIS A 39 14.20 -8.91 -6.47
C HIS A 39 13.99 -9.93 -5.36
N CYS A 40 13.07 -10.87 -5.55
CA CYS A 40 12.89 -12.04 -4.70
C CYS A 40 13.66 -13.23 -5.27
N SER A 41 14.58 -13.80 -4.48
CA SER A 41 15.35 -14.97 -4.89
C SER A 41 14.57 -16.29 -4.86
N GLY A 42 13.37 -16.27 -4.27
CA GLY A 42 12.50 -17.43 -4.10
C GLY A 42 11.21 -17.27 -4.90
N ARG A 43 10.09 -17.67 -4.30
CA ARG A 43 8.77 -17.53 -4.91
C ARG A 43 8.14 -16.20 -4.51
N LEU A 44 7.93 -15.33 -5.49
CA LEU A 44 7.13 -14.12 -5.29
C LEU A 44 5.67 -14.53 -5.04
N ALA A 45 5.09 -14.06 -3.94
CA ALA A 45 3.71 -14.36 -3.57
C ALA A 45 2.96 -13.08 -3.13
N ALA A 46 1.63 -13.13 -3.21
CA ALA A 46 0.78 -12.04 -2.78
C ALA A 46 0.94 -11.84 -1.27
N GLY A 47 1.43 -10.68 -0.87
CA GLY A 47 1.57 -10.28 0.53
C GLY A 47 0.31 -9.61 1.09
N PRO A 48 0.37 -9.12 2.33
CA PRO A 48 -0.72 -8.38 2.95
C PRO A 48 -1.07 -7.11 2.17
N ARG A 49 -2.30 -6.65 2.32
CA ARG A 49 -2.76 -5.37 1.77
C ARG A 49 -2.91 -4.38 2.90
N TYR A 50 -2.31 -3.21 2.79
CA TYR A 50 -2.42 -2.17 3.80
C TYR A 50 -3.37 -1.09 3.32
N ARG A 51 -4.40 -0.81 4.10
CA ARG A 51 -5.36 0.24 3.79
C ARG A 51 -5.13 1.44 4.68
N PHE A 52 -5.22 2.61 4.07
CA PHE A 52 -5.09 3.91 4.69
C PHE A 52 -6.38 4.69 4.45
N ARG A 53 -6.81 5.46 5.44
CA ARG A 53 -7.89 6.42 5.34
C ARG A 53 -7.43 7.75 5.91
N ALA A 54 -7.32 8.75 5.04
CA ALA A 54 -6.96 10.11 5.42
C ALA A 54 -8.20 10.89 5.85
N LEU A 55 -8.19 11.36 7.09
CA LEU A 55 -9.23 12.17 7.71
C LEU A 55 -8.75 13.62 7.84
N LYS A 56 -8.91 14.38 6.76
CA LYS A 56 -8.39 15.77 6.67
C LYS A 56 -8.89 16.68 7.81
N ALA A 57 -10.18 16.58 8.17
CA ALA A 57 -10.77 17.37 9.24
C ALA A 57 -10.12 17.14 10.62
N HIS A 58 -9.59 15.93 10.85
CA HIS A 58 -8.96 15.55 12.12
C HIS A 58 -7.43 15.62 12.06
N ARG A 59 -6.84 15.85 10.88
CA ARG A 59 -5.38 15.73 10.64
C ARG A 59 -4.85 14.35 11.04
N GLU A 60 -5.65 13.31 10.76
CA GLU A 60 -5.35 11.93 11.12
C GLU A 60 -5.36 11.02 9.89
N VAL A 61 -4.53 9.98 9.92
CA VAL A 61 -4.56 8.88 8.94
C VAL A 61 -4.71 7.57 9.69
N ILE A 62 -5.82 6.88 9.46
CA ILE A 62 -6.09 5.56 10.03
C ILE A 62 -5.54 4.51 9.07
N PHE A 63 -4.89 3.47 9.58
CA PHE A 63 -4.40 2.37 8.77
C PHE A 63 -4.75 1.01 9.37
N TRP A 64 -4.91 0.01 8.52
CA TRP A 64 -5.17 -1.38 8.90
C TRP A 64 -4.73 -2.35 7.82
N THR A 65 -4.44 -3.59 8.22
CA THR A 65 -4.15 -4.68 7.27
C THR A 65 -5.46 -5.35 6.84
N VAL A 66 -5.69 -5.45 5.54
CA VAL A 66 -6.91 -6.05 4.99
C VAL A 66 -6.80 -7.57 5.07
N ALA A 67 -7.87 -8.21 5.55
CA ALA A 67 -8.05 -9.66 5.72
C ALA A 67 -7.39 -10.31 6.94
N VAL A 68 -6.68 -9.55 7.79
CA VAL A 68 -6.17 -10.04 9.07
C VAL A 68 -6.90 -9.31 10.19
N ALA A 69 -7.93 -9.94 10.75
CA ALA A 69 -8.74 -9.34 11.83
C ALA A 69 -7.93 -9.08 13.12
N SER A 70 -6.81 -9.76 13.29
CA SER A 70 -5.92 -9.70 14.47
C SER A 70 -4.72 -8.76 14.31
N GLU A 71 -4.51 -8.15 13.14
CA GLU A 71 -3.40 -7.19 12.98
C GLU A 71 -3.80 -5.80 13.50
N PRO A 72 -2.91 -5.12 14.25
CA PRO A 72 -3.25 -3.86 14.89
C PRO A 72 -3.54 -2.79 13.83
N SER A 73 -4.80 -2.35 13.80
CA SER A 73 -5.12 -1.06 13.21
C SER A 73 -4.45 0.03 14.03
N GLY A 74 -4.05 1.10 13.36
CA GLY A 74 -3.37 2.21 14.00
C GLY A 74 -3.83 3.53 13.43
N LYS A 75 -3.49 4.60 14.15
CA LYS A 75 -3.69 5.96 13.68
C LYS A 75 -2.40 6.74 13.73
N LEU A 76 -2.17 7.51 12.68
CA LEU A 76 -1.15 8.55 12.61
C LEU A 76 -1.85 9.88 12.90
N THR A 77 -1.24 10.68 13.77
CA THR A 77 -1.74 12.02 14.13
C THR A 77 -0.83 13.11 13.59
N ASP A 78 -1.27 14.36 13.69
CA ASP A 78 -0.51 15.54 13.24
C ASP A 78 -0.09 15.47 11.76
N CYS A 79 -1.02 15.02 10.92
CA CYS A 79 -0.80 14.85 9.49
C CYS A 79 -1.15 16.11 8.70
N THR A 80 -0.28 16.44 7.74
CA THR A 80 -0.60 17.38 6.65
C THR A 80 -1.28 16.58 5.56
N ILE A 81 -2.58 16.78 5.35
CA ILE A 81 -3.40 16.00 4.40
C ILE A 81 -3.92 16.93 3.30
N ARG A 82 -3.46 16.70 2.07
CA ARG A 82 -4.06 17.31 0.88
C ARG A 82 -5.29 16.52 0.44
N ASP A 83 -5.11 15.20 0.29
CA ASP A 83 -6.13 14.21 -0.07
C ASP A 83 -5.68 12.78 0.35
N GLY A 84 -6.47 11.74 0.04
CA GLY A 84 -6.16 10.34 0.40
C GLY A 84 -4.89 9.75 -0.24
N ARG A 85 -4.34 10.41 -1.27
CA ARG A 85 -3.14 10.02 -2.01
C ARG A 85 -1.94 10.92 -1.71
N ASN A 86 -2.14 12.01 -0.98
CA ASN A 86 -1.15 13.03 -0.70
C ASN A 86 -1.24 13.47 0.76
N TRP A 87 -0.44 12.86 1.62
CA TRP A 87 -0.39 13.17 3.04
C TRP A 87 0.96 12.81 3.66
N SER A 88 1.31 13.50 4.74
CA SER A 88 2.54 13.25 5.51
C SER A 88 2.27 13.48 7.00
N CYS A 89 2.71 12.56 7.87
CA CYS A 89 2.51 12.66 9.31
C CYS A 89 3.83 12.83 10.07
N LYS A 90 3.80 13.57 11.19
CA LYS A 90 4.98 13.77 12.04
C LYS A 90 5.33 12.52 12.86
N LEU A 91 6.60 12.41 13.23
CA LEU A 91 7.11 11.41 14.18
C LEU A 91 6.73 11.81 15.60
N ASN A 92 5.80 11.09 16.22
CA ASN A 92 5.49 11.24 17.64
C ASN A 92 5.88 9.97 18.40
N ALA A 93 6.45 10.13 19.59
CA ALA A 93 6.72 9.00 20.48
C ALA A 93 5.40 8.30 20.82
N GLY A 94 5.25 7.03 20.40
CA GLY A 94 4.02 6.25 20.59
C GLY A 94 3.17 6.05 19.33
N THR A 95 3.57 6.56 18.16
CA THR A 95 2.87 6.26 16.91
C THR A 95 3.05 4.77 16.54
N PRO A 96 1.96 4.01 16.32
CA PRO A 96 2.06 2.60 15.91
C PRO A 96 2.79 2.46 14.57
N ARG A 97 3.59 1.39 14.42
CA ARG A 97 4.43 1.15 13.23
C ARG A 97 3.57 0.83 12.00
N ALA A 98 3.30 1.84 11.18
CA ALA A 98 2.76 1.68 9.83
C ALA A 98 3.85 1.26 8.83
N ILE A 99 3.44 0.84 7.63
CA ILE A 99 4.37 0.60 6.51
C ILE A 99 4.92 1.91 5.92
N THR A 100 4.17 3.00 6.04
CA THR A 100 4.60 4.34 5.62
C THR A 100 3.97 5.41 6.52
N ARG A 101 4.61 6.58 6.58
CA ARG A 101 4.07 7.80 7.19
C ARG A 101 3.83 8.92 6.20
N GLU A 102 4.14 8.65 4.94
CA GLU A 102 4.01 9.61 3.85
C GLU A 102 3.51 8.92 2.58
N MET A 103 2.59 9.60 1.92
CA MET A 103 2.00 9.18 0.66
C MET A 103 2.14 10.35 -0.31
N VAL A 104 2.79 10.10 -1.45
CA VAL A 104 2.97 11.08 -2.51
C VAL A 104 2.41 10.48 -3.79
N MET A 105 1.45 11.16 -4.41
CA MET A 105 0.78 10.70 -5.63
C MET A 105 0.22 9.26 -5.53
N GLY A 106 -0.18 8.85 -4.32
CA GLY A 106 -0.75 7.52 -4.07
C GLY A 106 0.27 6.41 -3.88
N SER A 107 1.56 6.76 -3.85
CA SER A 107 2.67 5.84 -3.56
C SER A 107 3.22 6.07 -2.15
N PRO A 108 3.46 5.00 -1.38
CA PRO A 108 4.04 5.11 -0.05
C PRO A 108 5.52 5.46 -0.16
N VAL A 109 5.95 6.48 0.56
CA VAL A 109 7.37 6.85 0.64
C VAL A 109 8.04 6.02 1.74
N PRO A 110 9.09 5.23 1.44
CA PRO A 110 9.83 4.50 2.45
C PRO A 110 10.44 5.47 3.47
N ASP A 111 10.27 5.18 4.76
CA ASP A 111 10.91 5.99 5.78
C ASP A 111 12.42 5.68 5.85
N ALA A 112 13.25 6.70 5.60
CA ALA A 112 14.69 6.61 5.71
C ALA A 112 15.16 6.25 7.14
N ALA A 113 14.36 6.52 8.16
CA ALA A 113 14.71 6.30 9.56
C ALA A 113 14.46 4.86 10.07
N SER A 114 14.22 3.88 9.20
CA SER A 114 14.04 2.44 9.54
C SER A 114 12.92 2.13 10.55
N SER A 115 12.03 3.10 10.81
CA SER A 115 11.01 2.99 11.84
C SER A 115 9.68 2.42 11.32
N THR A 116 9.52 2.33 9.99
CA THR A 116 8.41 1.66 9.33
C THR A 116 8.74 0.21 9.03
N ARG A 117 7.70 -0.63 8.89
CA ARG A 117 7.89 -2.03 8.46
C ARG A 117 8.41 -2.05 7.02
N THR A 118 9.42 -2.87 6.73
CA THR A 118 9.85 -3.11 5.35
C THR A 118 8.72 -3.79 4.58
N PHE A 119 8.44 -3.30 3.37
CA PHE A 119 7.43 -3.86 2.49
C PHE A 119 7.88 -3.69 1.03
N HIS A 120 7.35 -4.55 0.15
CA HIS A 120 7.64 -4.51 -1.28
C HIS A 120 6.34 -4.24 -2.03
N PRO A 121 6.08 -2.99 -2.47
CA PRO A 121 4.83 -2.65 -3.12
C PRO A 121 4.75 -3.28 -4.51
N VAL A 122 3.53 -3.66 -4.88
CA VAL A 122 3.16 -4.10 -6.22
C VAL A 122 1.88 -3.40 -6.66
N SER A 123 1.68 -3.30 -7.95
CA SER A 123 0.41 -2.91 -8.57
C SER A 123 -0.69 -3.90 -8.22
N LYS A 124 -1.93 -3.43 -8.24
CA LYS A 124 -3.11 -4.26 -7.96
C LYS A 124 -3.22 -5.44 -8.93
N SER A 125 -2.94 -5.24 -10.22
CA SER A 125 -2.96 -6.28 -11.24
C SER A 125 -1.92 -7.36 -10.97
N HIS A 126 -0.66 -6.97 -10.67
CA HIS A 126 0.39 -7.90 -10.31
C HIS A 126 0.02 -8.68 -9.04
N TRP A 127 -0.49 -7.99 -8.02
CA TRP A 127 -0.97 -8.66 -6.80
C TRP A 127 -2.10 -9.66 -7.07
N MET A 128 -3.03 -9.35 -7.96
CA MET A 128 -4.10 -10.27 -8.34
C MET A 128 -3.54 -11.52 -9.02
N LEU A 129 -2.59 -11.38 -9.96
CA LEU A 129 -1.93 -12.52 -10.60
C LEU A 129 -1.24 -13.41 -9.56
N LEU A 130 -0.49 -12.81 -8.62
CA LEU A 130 0.17 -13.54 -7.54
C LEU A 130 -0.82 -14.29 -6.66
N ARG A 131 -2.00 -13.71 -6.40
CA ARG A 131 -3.08 -14.36 -5.64
C ARG A 131 -3.64 -15.60 -6.35
N TYR A 132 -3.64 -15.62 -7.68
CA TYR A 132 -4.03 -16.76 -8.49
C TYR A 132 -2.88 -17.73 -8.78
N GLY A 133 -1.71 -17.54 -8.15
CA GLY A 133 -0.55 -18.42 -8.31
C GLY A 133 0.30 -18.13 -9.55
N VAL A 134 0.04 -17.03 -10.26
CA VAL A 134 0.81 -16.60 -11.42
C VAL A 134 1.81 -15.52 -10.99
N ALA A 135 3.10 -15.85 -11.02
CA ALA A 135 4.18 -14.89 -10.77
C ALA A 135 4.76 -14.44 -12.12
N PRO A 136 4.33 -13.31 -12.69
CA PRO A 136 4.81 -12.83 -13.99
C PRO A 136 6.26 -12.34 -13.93
N SER A 137 6.77 -12.05 -12.74
CA SER A 137 8.16 -11.66 -12.49
C SER A 137 8.58 -12.08 -11.07
N SER A 138 9.88 -12.08 -10.82
CA SER A 138 10.44 -12.26 -9.46
C SER A 138 10.67 -10.93 -8.74
N ASP A 139 10.35 -9.81 -9.37
CA ASP A 139 10.59 -8.46 -8.87
C ASP A 139 9.29 -7.83 -8.34
N ALA A 140 9.42 -6.97 -7.33
CA ALA A 140 8.35 -6.07 -6.92
C ALA A 140 8.32 -4.82 -7.82
N ASP A 141 7.15 -4.16 -7.94
CA ASP A 141 6.94 -3.06 -8.89
C ASP A 141 7.49 -1.70 -8.43
N ALA A 142 8.16 -1.65 -7.28
CA ALA A 142 8.72 -0.41 -6.72
C ALA A 142 9.64 0.29 -7.73
#